data_AF-A0A9D6R3R5-F1
#
_entry.id   AF-A0A9D6R3R5-F1
#
_cell.length_a   1.000
_cell.length_b   1.000
_cell.length_c   1.000
_cell.angle_alpha   90.00
_cell.angle_beta   90.00
_cell.angle_gamma   90.00
#
_symmetry.space_group_name_H-M   'P 1'
#
loop_
_entity.id
_entity.type
_entity.pdbx_description
1 polymer ?
#
loop_
_entity_poly.entity_id
_entity_poly.type
_entity_poly.pdbx_seq_one_letter_code
_entity_poly.pdbx_strand_id
1 'polypeptide(L)' 'MDSLSLLTDLLNLYSPTDHTAEAVNSLVEQMRAAGFAASVDGAGNAVGR' A
#
# COMPACT_ATOMS: atom_id res chain seq x y z
N MET A 1 5.17 13.58 -0.69
CA MET A 1 3.82 13.33 -0.15
C MET A 1 3.90 13.47 1.35
N ASP A 2 2.94 14.12 1.99
CA ASP A 2 2.91 14.23 3.45
C ASP A 2 2.48 12.89 4.08
N SER A 3 3.09 12.52 5.20
CA SER A 3 2.81 11.25 5.89
C SER A 3 1.37 11.14 6.38
N LEU A 4 0.72 12.27 6.72
CA LEU A 4 -0.67 12.28 7.15
C LEU A 4 -1.63 12.02 5.97
N SER A 5 -1.34 12.57 4.79
CA SER A 5 -2.12 12.31 3.58
C SER A 5 -2.08 10.83 3.19
N LEU A 6 -0.88 10.23 3.17
CA LEU A 6 -0.70 8.79 2.92
C LEU A 6 -1.54 7.95 3.88
N LEU A 7 -1.46 8.23 5.19
CA LEU A 7 -2.23 7.48 6.19
C LEU A 7 -3.74 7.66 6.01
N THR A 8 -4.18 8.88 5.69
CA THR A 8 -5.61 9.18 5.48
C THR A 8 -6.16 8.43 4.26
N ASP A 9 -5.40 8.39 3.16
CA ASP A 9 -5.80 7.70 1.95
C ASP A 9 -5.92 6.18 2.18
N LEU A 10 -4.97 5.59 2.91
CA LEU A 10 -5.01 4.17 3.28
C LEU A 10 -6.21 3.84 4.19
N LEU A 11 -6.56 4.72 5.14
CA LEU A 11 -7.70 4.52 6.03
C LEU A 11 -9.05 4.64 5.32
N ASN A 12 -9.12 5.40 4.23
CA ASN A 12 -10.32 5.53 3.41
C ASN A 12 -10.53 4.35 2.44
N LEU A 13 -9.51 3.52 2.24
CA LEU A 13 -9.60 2.29 1.47
C LEU A 13 -10.16 1.16 2.34
N TYR A 14 -11.45 0.87 2.14
CA TYR A 14 -12.10 -0.28 2.77
C TYR A 14 -11.39 -1.58 2.38
N SER A 15 -10.77 -2.24 3.35
CA SER A 15 -9.89 -3.40 3.14
C SER A 15 -10.09 -4.47 4.21
N PRO A 16 -11.27 -5.10 4.28
CA PRO A 16 -11.51 -6.19 5.23
C PRO A 16 -10.61 -7.38 4.89
N THR A 17 -10.45 -8.29 5.85
CA THR A 17 -9.72 -9.55 5.66
C THR A 17 -10.18 -10.23 4.36
N ASP A 18 -9.22 -10.75 3.60
CA ASP A 18 -9.38 -11.36 2.26
C ASP A 18 -9.76 -10.41 1.11
N HIS A 19 -9.92 -9.10 1.36
CA HIS A 19 -10.19 -8.08 0.34
C HIS A 19 -9.19 -6.91 0.41
N THR A 20 -7.94 -7.21 0.75
CA THR A 20 -6.89 -6.19 0.94
C THR A 20 -6.15 -5.83 -0.34
N ALA A 21 -6.39 -6.54 -1.45
CA ALA A 21 -5.61 -6.42 -2.68
C ALA A 21 -5.55 -4.98 -3.23
N GLU A 22 -6.66 -4.25 -3.19
CA GLU A 22 -6.72 -2.86 -3.67
C GLU A 22 -5.87 -1.92 -2.79
N ALA A 23 -6.02 -2.01 -1.46
CA ALA A 23 -5.24 -1.21 -0.52
C ALA A 23 -3.74 -1.54 -0.59
N VAL A 24 -3.40 -2.82 -0.74
CA VAL A 24 -2.02 -3.30 -0.90
C VAL A 24 -1.40 -2.77 -2.19
N ASN A 25 -2.12 -2.81 -3.31
CA ASN A 25 -1.63 -2.29 -4.58
C ASN A 25 -1.42 -0.77 -4.51
N SER A 26 -2.38 -0.04 -3.93
CA SER A 26 -2.25 1.40 -3.70
C SER A 26 -1.03 1.73 -2.84
N LEU A 27 -0.80 0.97 -1.76
CA LEU A 27 0.39 1.15 -0.92
C LEU A 27 1.69 0.90 -1.69
N VAL A 28 1.77 -0.16 -2.51
CA VAL A 28 2.95 -0.46 -3.32
C VAL A 28 3.24 0.65 -4.34
N GLU A 29 2.22 1.22 -4.99
CA GLU A 29 2.39 2.36 -5.89
C GLU A 29 2.96 3.58 -5.16
N GLN A 30 2.43 3.88 -3.97
CA GLN A 30 2.91 5.00 -3.15
C GLN A 30 4.35 4.78 -2.65
N MET A 31 4.71 3.54 -2.29
CA MET A 31 6.08 3.17 -1.94
C MET A 31 7.05 3.33 -3.12
N ARG A 32 6.64 2.93 -4.34
CA ARG A 32 7.44 3.15 -5.55
C ARG A 32 7.62 4.63 -5.86
N ALA A 33 6.55 5.42 -5.71
CA ALA A 33 6.62 6.87 -5.90
C ALA A 33 7.55 7.56 -4.89
N ALA A 34 7.72 6.97 -3.71
CA ALA A 34 8.69 7.39 -2.69
C ALA A 34 10.12 6.89 -2.95
N GLY A 35 10.36 6.12 -4.02
CA GLY A 35 11.69 5.64 -4.42
C GLY A 35 12.07 4.27 -3.88
N PHE A 36 11.18 3.57 -3.18
CA PHE A 36 11.44 2.22 -2.68
C PHE A 36 11.27 1.17 -3.78
N ALA A 37 12.05 0.09 -3.69
CA ALA A 37 11.84 -1.10 -4.51
C ALA A 37 10.70 -1.94 -3.93
N ALA A 38 9.45 -1.60 -4.28
CA ALA A 38 8.26 -2.21 -3.69
C ALA A 38 7.49 -3.16 -4.63
N SER A 39 6.90 -4.21 -4.04
CA SER A 39 6.13 -5.26 -4.71
C SER A 39 5.11 -5.92 -3.78
N VAL A 40 4.21 -6.72 -4.34
CA VAL A 40 3.35 -7.64 -3.57
C VAL A 40 4.00 -9.02 -3.54
N ASP A 41 4.09 -9.63 -2.35
CA ASP A 41 4.62 -10.98 -2.19
C ASP A 41 3.58 -12.09 -2.49
N GLY A 42 3.98 -13.36 -2.36
CA GLY A 42 3.09 -14.50 -2.61
C GLY A 42 1.96 -14.68 -1.59
N ALA A 43 1.99 -13.94 -0.47
CA ALA A 43 0.96 -13.95 0.56
C ALA A 43 0.04 -12.72 0.47
N GLY A 44 0.27 -11.81 -0.49
CA GLY A 44 -0.53 -10.60 -0.67
C GLY A 44 -0.08 -9.41 0.18
N ASN A 45 1.13 -9.43 0.74
CA ASN A 45 1.67 -8.31 1.51
C ASN A 45 2.38 -7.29 0.62
N ALA A 46 2.28 -6.02 0.97
CA ALA A 46 3.18 -4.98 0.43
C ALA A 46 4.56 -5.12 1.08
N VAL A 47 5.60 -5.32 0.27
CA VAL A 47 7.00 -5.41 0.71
C VAL A 47 7.84 -4.38 -0.05
N GLY A 48 8.83 -3.78 0.62
CA GLY A 48 9.73 -2.81 0.00
C GLY A 48 11.12 -2.77 0.64
N ARG A 49 12.10 -2.31 -0.15
CA ARG A 49 13.49 -2.07 0.26
C ARG A 49 13.90 -0.65 -0.07
#